data_AF-A0A9P7DG47-F1
#
_entry.id   AF-A0A9P7DG47-F1
#
_cell.length_a   1.000
_cell.length_b   1.000
_cell.length_c   1.000
_cell.angle_alpha   90.00
_cell.angle_beta   90.00
_cell.angle_gamma   90.00
#
_symmetry.space_group_name_H-M   'P 1'
#
loop_
_entity.id
_entity.type
_entity.pdbx_description
1 polymer ?
#
loop_
_entity_poly.entity_id
_entity_poly.type
_entity_poly.pdbx_seq_one_letter_code
_entity_poly.pdbx_strand_id
1 'polypeptide(L)'
;MLERLQQLFHGLVSRAPNGQASSIQHSADDSPTSQTPSVDTPNRTSDDHVSSGRLSTEDSSSVPCIKPDDINKHTSYPTASGGLGDVYKCTWNRGESSDEVAVKSPRFPSLSDSEIFKINKNFDREIRIWATLKHQYVLPLHGTVEQFGPFRAFVSPWMPNGTLESYLKHAHETLSMIDRLRLLKQIAEGLQYLHDNDVIHGDLTNGNVLVAADGSPRLADFGISNIMVQSNPAFSYHTGAVRWAAPELLDPPEDQPIQCATKSTDIYALGGIMLQVLHGKQPYCWLKSAIHVISAKFKRTEPIDSSIEIEPSHLDFMRRCWSTKSELRPSVKEVINYLQEALSNETLSV
;
A
#
# COMPACT_ATOMS: atom_id res chain seq x y z
N MET A 1 -12.81 -7.87 26.25
CA MET A 1 -12.99 -6.80 25.24
C MET A 1 -12.07 -5.60 25.50
N LEU A 2 -12.16 -4.90 26.65
CA LEU A 2 -11.23 -3.81 26.98
C LEU A 2 -9.76 -4.27 26.99
N GLU A 3 -9.46 -5.43 27.58
CA GLU A 3 -8.09 -5.96 27.68
C GLU A 3 -7.49 -6.28 26.30
N ARG A 4 -8.27 -6.85 25.35
CA ARG A 4 -7.83 -7.06 23.96
C ARG A 4 -7.52 -5.73 23.25
N LEU A 5 -8.31 -4.69 23.51
CA LEU A 5 -8.05 -3.34 22.99
C LEU A 5 -6.80 -2.71 23.63
N GLN A 6 -6.49 -3.02 24.89
CA GLN A 6 -5.25 -2.60 25.56
C GLN A 6 -4.01 -3.35 25.05
N GLN A 7 -4.11 -4.64 24.72
CA GLN A 7 -3.00 -5.41 24.15
C GLN A 7 -2.58 -4.88 22.77
N LEU A 8 -3.54 -4.57 21.89
CA LEU A 8 -3.28 -3.87 20.62
C LEU A 8 -2.58 -2.52 20.82
N PHE A 9 -2.87 -1.82 21.92
CA PHE A 9 -2.28 -0.51 22.23
C PHE A 9 -0.89 -0.59 22.87
N HIS A 10 -0.62 -1.60 23.71
CA HIS A 10 0.67 -1.80 24.36
C HIS A 10 1.79 -2.12 23.36
N GLY A 11 1.47 -2.79 22.25
CA GLY A 11 2.42 -2.98 21.13
C GLY A 11 2.86 -1.68 20.44
N LEU A 12 2.03 -0.63 20.48
CA LEU A 12 2.30 0.66 19.83
C LEU A 12 2.98 1.69 20.75
N VAL A 13 2.79 1.59 22.08
CA VAL A 13 3.31 2.59 23.05
C VAL A 13 4.64 2.18 23.69
N SER A 14 4.99 0.89 23.69
CA SER A 14 6.13 0.35 24.48
C SER A 14 7.54 0.62 23.93
N ARG A 15 7.71 1.49 22.92
CA ARG A 15 9.04 1.87 22.36
C ARG A 15 9.22 3.38 22.15
N ALA A 16 8.86 4.18 23.15
CA ALA A 16 9.47 5.51 23.34
C ALA A 16 10.71 5.37 24.24
N PRO A 17 11.93 5.76 23.79
CA PRO A 17 13.11 5.69 24.63
C PRO A 17 13.08 6.81 25.68
N ASN A 18 12.75 6.47 26.92
CA ASN A 18 12.99 7.36 28.06
C ASN A 18 14.51 7.52 28.24
N GLY A 19 15.01 8.72 27.97
CA GLY A 19 16.39 9.07 28.28
C GLY A 19 16.60 9.15 29.79
N GLN A 20 17.53 8.36 30.31
CA GLN A 20 18.23 8.65 31.55
C GLN A 20 19.73 8.48 31.35
N ALA A 21 20.47 9.52 31.71
CA ALA A 21 21.92 9.46 31.81
C ALA A 21 22.31 8.79 33.13
N SER A 22 23.32 7.94 33.10
CA SER A 22 24.07 7.56 34.30
C SER A 22 25.57 7.50 34.00
N SER A 23 26.33 8.23 34.80
CA SER A 23 27.77 8.39 34.69
C SER A 23 28.48 7.28 35.46
N ILE A 24 29.54 6.67 34.89
CA ILE A 24 30.53 5.89 35.65
C ILE A 24 31.93 6.24 35.15
N GLN A 25 32.86 6.45 36.08
CA GLN A 25 34.29 6.76 35.82
C GLN A 25 35.20 5.54 36.06
N HIS A 26 36.33 5.52 35.34
CA HIS A 26 37.66 4.97 35.66
C HIS A 26 37.86 3.67 36.48
N SER A 27 38.44 2.67 35.80
CA SER A 27 39.73 1.99 36.11
C SER A 27 40.03 0.99 34.97
N ALA A 28 41.14 1.02 34.21
CA ALA A 28 42.58 0.87 34.53
C ALA A 28 43.05 -0.60 34.63
N ASP A 29 44.02 -0.94 33.77
CA ASP A 29 44.85 -2.18 33.66
C ASP A 29 44.11 -3.53 33.41
N ASP A 30 44.68 -4.54 32.75
CA ASP A 30 46.07 -4.77 32.31
C ASP A 30 46.16 -5.63 31.01
N SER A 31 47.33 -5.68 30.35
CA SER A 31 47.70 -6.60 29.25
C SER A 31 48.72 -7.63 29.76
N PRO A 32 48.88 -8.88 29.21
CA PRO A 32 49.29 -9.17 27.82
C PRO A 32 48.57 -10.44 27.26
N THR A 33 48.97 -11.20 26.21
CA THR A 33 50.22 -11.33 25.43
C THR A 33 49.94 -11.85 23.99
N SER A 34 50.91 -11.69 23.09
CA SER A 34 50.96 -12.28 21.73
C SER A 34 51.25 -13.80 21.70
N GLN A 35 50.74 -14.50 20.67
CA GLN A 35 51.56 -15.47 19.89
C GLN A 35 50.89 -15.88 18.55
N THR A 36 51.62 -15.70 17.45
CA THR A 36 51.40 -16.33 16.14
C THR A 36 52.11 -17.69 16.08
N PRO A 37 51.74 -18.59 15.16
CA PRO A 37 52.63 -18.74 13.99
C PRO A 37 51.92 -19.01 12.65
N SER A 38 52.59 -18.60 11.58
CA SER A 38 52.29 -18.89 10.17
C SER A 38 53.11 -20.09 9.66
N VAL A 39 52.53 -20.97 8.83
CA VAL A 39 53.26 -21.93 7.96
C VAL A 39 52.51 -22.17 6.63
N ASP A 40 53.22 -21.85 5.55
CA ASP A 40 53.28 -22.40 4.17
C ASP A 40 52.05 -22.80 3.33
N THR A 41 52.09 -22.29 2.09
CA THR A 41 51.46 -22.86 0.89
C THR A 41 52.44 -23.81 0.18
N PRO A 42 51.97 -24.68 -0.73
CA PRO A 42 52.49 -24.51 -2.10
C PRO A 42 51.48 -24.72 -3.24
N ASN A 43 51.33 -23.65 -4.01
CA ASN A 43 51.14 -23.53 -5.47
C ASN A 43 51.12 -24.81 -6.36
N ARG A 44 50.17 -24.87 -7.32
CA ARG A 44 50.40 -25.41 -8.69
C ARG A 44 49.27 -25.07 -9.70
N THR A 45 49.67 -24.39 -10.79
CA THR A 45 49.29 -24.59 -12.23
C THR A 45 47.83 -24.80 -12.66
N SER A 46 47.34 -24.30 -13.81
CA SER A 46 47.76 -23.29 -14.81
C SER A 46 46.66 -23.24 -15.90
N ASP A 47 46.49 -22.07 -16.53
CA ASP A 47 45.90 -21.81 -17.86
C ASP A 47 44.78 -22.70 -18.44
N ASP A 48 43.66 -22.06 -18.82
CA ASP A 48 43.14 -22.25 -20.18
C ASP A 48 42.28 -21.06 -20.66
N HIS A 49 42.65 -20.49 -21.81
CA HIS A 49 41.94 -19.38 -22.47
C HIS A 49 40.92 -19.95 -23.48
N VAL A 50 39.62 -19.74 -23.25
CA VAL A 50 38.62 -19.88 -24.33
C VAL A 50 37.71 -18.66 -24.37
N SER A 51 37.94 -17.83 -25.39
CA SER A 51 37.01 -16.78 -25.79
C SER A 51 35.76 -17.41 -26.42
N SER A 52 34.60 -17.13 -25.85
CA SER A 52 33.33 -17.28 -26.58
C SER A 52 32.42 -16.11 -26.24
N GLY A 53 32.20 -15.23 -27.22
CA GLY A 53 31.31 -14.09 -27.08
C GLY A 53 29.86 -14.58 -26.96
N ARG A 54 29.30 -14.56 -25.76
CA ARG A 54 27.84 -14.58 -25.59
C ARG A 54 27.33 -13.16 -25.73
N LEU A 55 26.54 -12.93 -26.77
CA LEU A 55 25.52 -11.88 -26.75
C LEU A 55 24.67 -12.12 -25.49
N SER A 56 24.79 -11.24 -24.50
CA SER A 56 23.90 -11.27 -23.34
C SER A 56 22.51 -10.85 -23.81
N THR A 57 21.61 -11.82 -23.93
CA THR A 57 20.17 -11.57 -23.97
C THR A 57 19.81 -10.70 -22.76
N GLU A 58 19.33 -9.49 -23.00
CA GLU A 58 18.92 -8.59 -21.93
C GLU A 58 17.85 -9.25 -21.07
N ASP A 59 18.10 -9.34 -19.78
CA ASP A 59 17.19 -9.93 -18.81
C ASP A 59 16.02 -8.96 -18.57
N SER A 60 14.97 -9.10 -19.39
CA SER A 60 13.76 -8.26 -19.37
C SER A 60 12.93 -8.35 -18.07
N SER A 61 13.45 -9.01 -17.03
CA SER A 61 12.85 -9.13 -15.70
C SER A 61 13.40 -8.15 -14.66
N SER A 62 14.45 -7.39 -15.00
CA SER A 62 15.06 -6.42 -14.09
C SER A 62 14.21 -5.14 -13.93
N VAL A 63 13.87 -4.80 -12.69
CA VAL A 63 13.20 -3.53 -12.38
C VAL A 63 14.22 -2.39 -12.60
N PRO A 64 13.87 -1.32 -13.32
CA PRO A 64 14.80 -0.20 -13.54
C PRO A 64 15.26 0.42 -12.22
N CYS A 65 16.58 0.54 -12.02
CA CYS A 65 17.16 1.33 -10.94
C CYS A 65 17.51 2.71 -11.51
N ILE A 66 16.81 3.74 -11.05
CA ILE A 66 17.00 5.13 -11.46
C ILE A 66 18.10 5.74 -10.60
N LYS A 67 19.01 6.51 -11.20
CA LYS A 67 20.10 7.14 -10.46
C LYS A 67 19.53 8.26 -9.57
N PRO A 68 19.98 8.40 -8.30
CA PRO A 68 19.55 9.51 -7.45
C PRO A 68 19.76 10.89 -8.07
N ASP A 69 20.86 11.09 -8.82
CA ASP A 69 21.19 12.34 -9.52
C ASP A 69 20.18 12.72 -10.62
N ASP A 70 19.45 11.74 -11.17
CA ASP A 70 18.40 11.98 -12.17
C ASP A 70 17.08 12.47 -11.52
N ILE A 71 16.94 12.38 -10.19
CA ILE A 71 15.71 12.69 -9.43
C ILE A 71 15.89 13.98 -8.60
N ASN A 72 15.18 15.04 -9.01
CA ASN A 72 15.21 16.33 -8.33
C ASN A 72 13.94 16.53 -7.48
N LYS A 73 14.09 16.54 -6.15
CA LYS A 73 12.99 16.85 -5.21
C LYS A 73 12.51 18.29 -5.40
N HIS A 74 11.20 18.51 -5.47
CA HIS A 74 10.63 19.87 -5.52
C HIS A 74 10.76 20.58 -4.16
N THR A 75 10.75 19.82 -3.06
CA THR A 75 10.86 20.32 -1.69
C THR A 75 11.71 19.38 -0.83
N SER A 76 12.41 19.92 0.17
CA SER A 76 13.18 19.12 1.14
C SER A 76 12.28 18.23 2.02
N TYR A 77 11.02 18.61 2.19
CA TYR A 77 10.01 17.89 2.96
C TYR A 77 9.12 17.05 2.03
N PRO A 78 8.56 15.91 2.49
CA PRO A 78 7.61 15.13 1.72
C PRO A 78 6.31 15.91 1.49
N THR A 79 5.71 15.68 0.33
CA THR A 79 4.42 16.25 -0.07
C THR A 79 3.25 15.58 0.64
N ALA A 80 3.40 14.28 0.98
CA ALA A 80 2.47 13.54 1.82
C ALA A 80 3.22 12.51 2.68
N SER A 81 2.69 12.24 3.88
CA SER A 81 3.25 11.28 4.83
C SER A 81 2.15 10.33 5.29
N GLY A 82 2.28 9.04 4.98
CA GLY A 82 1.32 7.99 5.32
C GLY A 82 1.90 6.94 6.27
N GLY A 83 1.07 5.95 6.63
CA GLY A 83 1.51 4.79 7.43
C GLY A 83 2.53 3.91 6.70
N LEU A 84 2.50 3.89 5.37
CA LEU A 84 3.38 3.07 4.52
C LEU A 84 4.68 3.76 4.10
N GLY A 85 4.86 5.06 4.40
CA GLY A 85 6.02 5.83 3.91
C GLY A 85 5.79 7.33 3.73
N ASP A 86 6.81 8.00 3.22
CA ASP A 86 6.81 9.41 2.83
C ASP A 86 6.85 9.54 1.30
N VAL A 87 6.04 10.44 0.73
CA VAL A 87 5.93 10.66 -0.72
C VAL A 87 6.43 12.05 -1.05
N TYR A 88 7.41 12.12 -1.97
CA TYR A 88 8.01 13.35 -2.46
C TYR A 88 7.57 13.59 -3.90
N LYS A 89 7.08 14.80 -4.22
CA LYS A 89 6.99 15.26 -5.60
C LYS A 89 8.40 15.58 -6.12
N CYS A 90 8.77 15.00 -7.26
CA CYS A 90 10.08 15.17 -7.88
C CYS A 90 9.95 15.36 -9.40
N THR A 91 11.01 15.88 -10.01
CA THR A 91 11.23 15.83 -11.46
C THR A 91 12.24 14.72 -11.75
N TRP A 92 11.91 13.81 -12.66
CA TRP A 92 12.85 12.82 -13.19
C TRP A 92 13.41 13.30 -14.52
N ASN A 93 14.71 13.58 -14.56
CA ASN A 93 15.44 13.97 -15.77
C ASN A 93 15.81 12.72 -16.57
N ARG A 94 15.54 12.72 -17.87
CA ARG A 94 15.74 11.58 -18.77
C ARG A 94 16.51 11.99 -20.03
N GLY A 95 17.60 12.73 -19.82
CA GLY A 95 18.32 13.41 -20.90
C GLY A 95 17.61 14.70 -21.30
N GLU A 96 17.09 14.76 -22.52
CA GLU A 96 16.44 15.95 -23.09
C GLU A 96 15.00 16.17 -22.61
N SER A 97 14.36 15.17 -21.97
CA SER A 97 13.01 15.27 -21.42
C SER A 97 13.00 15.15 -19.89
N SER A 98 11.92 15.63 -19.27
CA SER A 98 11.69 15.48 -17.83
C SER A 98 10.23 15.13 -17.52
N ASP A 99 10.04 14.20 -16.58
CA ASP A 99 8.72 13.72 -16.15
C ASP A 99 8.46 14.16 -14.70
N GLU A 100 7.23 14.59 -14.36
CA GLU A 100 6.82 14.74 -12.95
C GLU A 100 6.53 13.37 -12.34
N VAL A 101 7.22 13.04 -11.25
CA VAL A 101 7.13 11.74 -10.57
C VAL A 101 6.82 11.88 -9.09
N ALA A 102 6.14 10.88 -8.54
CA ALA A 102 6.07 10.62 -7.12
C ALA A 102 7.20 9.65 -6.75
N VAL A 103 8.01 10.01 -5.75
CA VAL A 103 8.98 9.09 -5.13
C VAL A 103 8.50 8.74 -3.73
N LYS A 104 8.09 7.48 -3.53
CA LYS A 104 7.62 6.95 -2.24
C LYS A 104 8.75 6.22 -1.52
N SER A 105 9.18 6.76 -0.38
CA SER A 105 10.17 6.16 0.51
C SER A 105 9.47 5.37 1.63
N PRO A 106 9.61 4.04 1.72
CA PRO A 106 9.07 3.26 2.82
C PRO A 106 9.63 3.71 4.18
N ARG A 107 8.77 3.81 5.19
CA ARG A 107 9.15 4.25 6.54
C ARG A 107 8.64 3.27 7.58
N PHE A 108 9.57 2.69 8.34
CA PHE A 108 9.28 1.76 9.42
C PHE A 108 10.06 2.19 10.68
N PRO A 109 9.39 2.42 11.82
CA PRO A 109 10.07 2.80 13.06
C PRO A 109 10.80 1.62 13.71
N SER A 110 11.92 1.91 14.38
CA SER A 110 12.57 1.03 15.36
C SER A 110 12.96 -0.38 14.88
N LEU A 111 13.53 -0.46 13.67
CA LEU A 111 14.08 -1.69 13.09
C LEU A 111 15.61 -1.75 13.20
N SER A 112 16.14 -2.97 13.30
CA SER A 112 17.57 -3.29 13.12
C SER A 112 17.95 -3.44 11.63
N ASP A 113 19.24 -3.33 11.32
CA ASP A 113 19.76 -3.52 9.96
C ASP A 113 19.39 -4.88 9.35
N SER A 114 19.29 -5.93 10.19
CA SER A 114 18.86 -7.27 9.76
C SER A 114 17.38 -7.29 9.33
N GLU A 115 16.51 -6.55 10.01
CA GLU A 115 15.09 -6.41 9.65
C GLU A 115 14.94 -5.55 8.39
N ILE A 116 15.70 -4.45 8.28
CA ILE A 116 15.76 -3.59 7.08
C ILE A 116 16.18 -4.42 5.86
N PHE A 117 17.22 -5.24 5.98
CA PHE A 117 17.69 -6.13 4.90
C PHE A 117 16.63 -7.16 4.49
N LYS A 118 15.96 -7.81 5.45
CA LYS A 118 14.87 -8.76 5.18
C LYS A 118 13.69 -8.10 4.48
N ILE A 119 13.29 -6.90 4.92
CA ILE A 119 12.19 -6.13 4.31
C ILE A 119 12.55 -5.70 2.88
N ASN A 120 13.76 -5.17 2.64
CA ASN A 120 14.23 -4.84 1.29
C ASN A 120 14.21 -6.07 0.36
N LYS A 121 14.62 -7.26 0.86
CA LYS A 121 14.54 -8.52 0.09
C LYS A 121 13.10 -8.97 -0.18
N ASN A 122 12.18 -8.79 0.77
CA ASN A 122 10.76 -9.09 0.57
C ASN A 122 10.12 -8.16 -0.46
N PHE A 123 10.49 -6.87 -0.45
CA PHE A 123 10.09 -5.93 -1.49
C PHE A 123 10.51 -6.39 -2.89
N ASP A 124 11.69 -6.98 -3.07
CA ASP A 124 12.16 -7.42 -4.40
C ASP A 124 11.18 -8.35 -5.15
N ARG A 125 10.30 -9.10 -4.45
CA ARG A 125 9.24 -9.90 -5.09
C ARG A 125 8.10 -9.01 -5.59
N GLU A 126 7.52 -8.20 -4.71
CA GLU A 126 6.36 -7.37 -5.05
C GLU A 126 6.72 -6.24 -6.02
N ILE A 127 7.93 -5.66 -5.94
CA ILE A 127 8.45 -4.70 -6.94
C ILE A 127 8.49 -5.36 -8.33
N ARG A 128 8.97 -6.62 -8.44
CA ARG A 128 8.99 -7.34 -9.72
C ARG A 128 7.59 -7.61 -10.24
N ILE A 129 6.66 -8.03 -9.39
CA ILE A 129 5.24 -8.19 -9.77
C ILE A 129 4.70 -6.86 -10.28
N TRP A 130 4.85 -5.77 -9.50
CA TRP A 130 4.38 -4.43 -9.87
C TRP A 130 4.97 -3.96 -11.21
N ALA A 131 6.27 -4.17 -11.46
CA ALA A 131 6.90 -3.83 -12.74
C ALA A 131 6.34 -4.59 -13.97
N THR A 132 5.71 -5.76 -13.77
CA THR A 132 5.05 -6.49 -14.86
C THR A 132 3.60 -6.06 -15.12
N LEU A 133 2.93 -5.44 -14.13
CA LEU A 133 1.54 -5.02 -14.24
C LEU A 133 1.37 -3.84 -15.19
N LYS A 134 0.50 -4.00 -16.19
CA LYS A 134 0.23 -3.02 -17.26
C LYS A 134 -1.26 -2.90 -17.49
N HIS A 135 -1.90 -1.98 -16.78
CA HIS A 135 -3.32 -1.66 -16.94
C HIS A 135 -3.59 -0.19 -16.67
N GLN A 136 -4.53 0.39 -17.41
CA GLN A 136 -4.78 1.83 -17.36
C GLN A 136 -5.33 2.33 -16.02
N TYR A 137 -5.91 1.47 -15.17
CA TYR A 137 -6.39 1.84 -13.83
C TYR A 137 -5.52 1.32 -12.68
N VAL A 138 -4.29 0.88 -12.98
CA VAL A 138 -3.27 0.52 -11.99
C VAL A 138 -2.11 1.51 -12.11
N LEU A 139 -1.59 2.01 -10.99
CA LEU A 139 -0.46 2.93 -10.99
C LEU A 139 0.79 2.19 -11.51
N PRO A 140 1.47 2.65 -12.56
CA PRO A 140 2.67 1.98 -13.05
C PRO A 140 3.89 2.28 -12.17
N LEU A 141 4.82 1.33 -12.10
CA LEU A 141 6.15 1.53 -11.52
C LEU A 141 7.13 1.91 -12.63
N HIS A 142 7.77 3.08 -12.53
CA HIS A 142 8.86 3.47 -13.42
C HIS A 142 10.18 2.80 -13.04
N GLY A 143 10.39 2.59 -11.73
CA GLY A 143 11.60 1.97 -11.20
C GLY A 143 11.76 2.19 -9.70
N THR A 144 12.95 1.87 -9.19
CA THR A 144 13.38 2.17 -7.82
C THR A 144 14.48 3.22 -7.81
N VAL A 145 14.62 3.94 -6.68
CA VAL A 145 15.73 4.88 -6.45
C VAL A 145 16.22 4.75 -5.01
N GLU A 146 17.52 4.92 -4.80
CA GLU A 146 18.15 4.91 -3.46
C GLU A 146 18.28 6.33 -2.88
N GLN A 147 18.90 6.48 -1.71
CA GLN A 147 19.16 7.78 -1.05
C GLN A 147 17.91 8.59 -0.63
N PHE A 148 16.72 8.00 -0.70
CA PHE A 148 15.48 8.55 -0.13
C PHE A 148 15.18 8.06 1.29
N GLY A 149 16.02 7.17 1.84
CA GLY A 149 15.89 6.56 3.16
C GLY A 149 16.73 5.28 3.27
N PRO A 150 16.58 4.48 4.34
CA PRO A 150 17.23 3.17 4.49
C PRO A 150 16.59 2.05 3.64
N PHE A 151 15.49 2.35 2.95
CA PHE A 151 14.79 1.47 2.02
C PHE A 151 14.91 2.00 0.60
N ARG A 152 14.84 1.10 -0.40
CA ARG A 152 14.67 1.53 -1.78
C ARG A 152 13.31 2.23 -1.92
N ALA A 153 13.31 3.41 -2.51
CA ALA A 153 12.09 4.16 -2.80
C ALA A 153 11.53 3.76 -4.17
N PHE A 154 10.21 3.88 -4.34
CA PHE A 154 9.50 3.55 -5.57
C PHE A 154 9.22 4.82 -6.36
N VAL A 155 9.43 4.79 -7.67
CA VAL A 155 9.17 5.91 -8.58
C VAL A 155 7.99 5.59 -9.49
N SER A 156 6.97 6.43 -9.48
CA SER A 156 5.76 6.34 -10.32
C SER A 156 5.39 7.72 -10.87
N PRO A 157 4.52 7.84 -11.90
CA PRO A 157 4.04 9.15 -12.36
C PRO A 157 3.37 9.95 -11.24
N TRP A 158 3.58 11.27 -11.21
CA TRP A 158 2.86 12.14 -10.30
C TRP A 158 1.36 12.20 -10.65
N MET A 159 0.49 12.08 -9.64
CA MET A 159 -0.96 12.13 -9.80
C MET A 159 -1.48 13.50 -9.31
N PRO A 160 -1.74 14.47 -10.21
CA PRO A 160 -1.94 15.87 -9.82
C PRO A 160 -3.25 16.12 -9.07
N ASN A 161 -4.27 15.27 -9.27
CA ASN A 161 -5.53 15.34 -8.52
C ASN A 161 -5.46 14.61 -7.17
N GLY A 162 -4.29 14.06 -6.82
CA GLY A 162 -4.00 13.46 -5.51
C GLY A 162 -4.71 12.13 -5.28
N THR A 163 -5.08 11.88 -4.03
CA THR A 163 -5.87 10.71 -3.61
C THR A 163 -7.35 10.89 -3.93
N LEU A 164 -8.13 9.81 -3.99
CA LEU A 164 -9.58 9.86 -4.16
C LEU A 164 -10.25 10.68 -3.04
N GLU A 165 -9.71 10.64 -1.82
CA GLU A 165 -10.13 11.54 -0.73
C GLU A 165 -9.98 13.02 -1.11
N SER A 166 -8.79 13.39 -1.60
CA SER A 166 -8.47 14.76 -1.98
C SER A 166 -9.29 15.21 -3.19
N TYR A 167 -9.51 14.32 -4.15
CA TYR A 167 -10.31 14.58 -5.34
C TYR A 167 -11.79 14.80 -5.00
N LEU A 168 -12.43 13.86 -4.30
CA LEU A 168 -13.85 13.96 -3.92
C LEU A 168 -14.12 15.18 -3.03
N LYS A 169 -13.19 15.56 -2.15
CA LYS A 169 -13.33 16.77 -1.32
C LYS A 169 -13.56 18.06 -2.13
N HIS A 170 -13.08 18.13 -3.38
CA HIS A 170 -13.23 19.31 -4.23
C HIS A 170 -14.20 19.09 -5.41
N ALA A 171 -14.36 17.84 -5.88
CA ALA A 171 -15.14 17.52 -7.08
C ALA A 171 -16.49 16.84 -6.81
N HIS A 172 -16.77 16.31 -5.61
CA HIS A 172 -17.98 15.48 -5.39
C HIS A 172 -19.29 16.23 -5.69
N GLU A 173 -19.39 17.52 -5.35
CA GLU A 173 -20.58 18.35 -5.63
C GLU A 173 -20.79 18.62 -7.12
N THR A 174 -19.74 18.57 -7.95
CA THR A 174 -19.82 18.83 -9.40
C THR A 174 -19.83 17.56 -10.25
N LEU A 175 -19.45 16.41 -9.70
CA LEU A 175 -19.53 15.11 -10.37
C LEU A 175 -20.98 14.64 -10.49
N SER A 176 -21.45 14.45 -11.73
CA SER A 176 -22.75 13.82 -12.02
C SER A 176 -22.79 12.37 -11.54
N MET A 177 -23.99 11.79 -11.43
CA MET A 177 -24.13 10.37 -11.10
C MET A 177 -23.44 9.47 -12.14
N ILE A 178 -23.53 9.81 -13.43
CA ILE A 178 -22.82 9.12 -14.50
C ILE A 178 -21.30 9.15 -14.28
N ASP A 179 -20.73 10.28 -13.86
CA ASP A 179 -19.28 10.40 -13.61
C ASP A 179 -18.86 9.60 -12.38
N ARG A 180 -19.67 9.60 -11.32
CA ARG A 180 -19.46 8.80 -10.09
C ARG A 180 -19.48 7.30 -10.40
N LEU A 181 -20.49 6.83 -11.14
CA LEU A 181 -20.60 5.42 -11.56
C LEU A 181 -19.47 5.02 -12.51
N ARG A 182 -19.04 5.93 -13.41
CA ARG A 182 -17.90 5.70 -14.32
C ARG A 182 -16.60 5.56 -13.51
N LEU A 183 -16.34 6.47 -12.58
CA LEU A 183 -15.18 6.41 -11.69
C LEU A 183 -15.12 5.08 -10.91
N LEU A 184 -16.27 4.64 -10.35
CA LEU A 184 -16.36 3.34 -9.68
C LEU A 184 -16.10 2.16 -10.61
N LYS A 185 -16.63 2.20 -11.84
CA LYS A 185 -16.38 1.14 -12.83
C LYS A 185 -14.89 1.04 -13.15
N GLN A 186 -14.20 2.17 -13.32
CA GLN A 186 -12.76 2.21 -13.59
C GLN A 186 -11.92 1.67 -12.40
N ILE A 187 -12.31 1.99 -11.16
CA ILE A 187 -11.70 1.41 -9.95
C ILE A 187 -11.89 -0.12 -9.94
N ALA A 188 -13.10 -0.60 -10.22
CA ALA A 188 -13.40 -2.04 -10.27
C ALA A 188 -12.66 -2.76 -11.41
N GLU A 189 -12.54 -2.15 -12.59
CA GLU A 189 -11.72 -2.67 -13.71
C GLU A 189 -10.23 -2.75 -13.34
N GLY A 190 -9.72 -1.76 -12.59
CA GLY A 190 -8.38 -1.82 -12.00
C GLY A 190 -8.19 -3.00 -11.05
N LEU A 191 -9.18 -3.24 -10.17
CA LEU A 191 -9.12 -4.32 -9.19
C LEU A 191 -9.28 -5.70 -9.83
N GLN A 192 -10.13 -5.82 -10.85
CA GLN A 192 -10.30 -7.06 -11.63
C GLN A 192 -8.97 -7.45 -12.29
N TYR A 193 -8.26 -6.48 -12.90
CA TYR A 193 -6.95 -6.73 -13.48
C TYR A 193 -5.93 -7.23 -12.45
N LEU A 194 -5.89 -6.65 -11.24
CA LEU A 194 -5.03 -7.16 -10.16
C LEU A 194 -5.42 -8.61 -9.81
N HIS A 195 -6.71 -8.88 -9.61
CA HIS A 195 -7.23 -10.19 -9.24
C HIS A 195 -7.03 -11.26 -10.32
N ASP A 196 -7.05 -10.89 -11.60
CA ASP A 196 -6.77 -11.79 -12.73
C ASP A 196 -5.28 -12.15 -12.85
N ASN A 197 -4.39 -11.32 -12.29
CA ASN A 197 -2.95 -11.58 -12.15
C ASN A 197 -2.59 -12.15 -10.76
N ASP A 198 -3.58 -12.66 -10.02
CA ASP A 198 -3.46 -13.17 -8.64
C ASP A 198 -2.85 -12.19 -7.61
N VAL A 199 -2.88 -10.89 -7.92
CA VAL A 199 -2.52 -9.82 -6.99
C VAL A 199 -3.74 -9.42 -6.16
N ILE A 200 -3.64 -9.58 -4.85
CA ILE A 200 -4.60 -9.07 -3.87
C ILE A 200 -4.15 -7.66 -3.47
N HIS A 201 -5.04 -6.69 -3.46
CA HIS A 201 -4.68 -5.31 -3.09
C HIS A 201 -4.36 -5.23 -1.59
N GLY A 202 -5.24 -5.74 -0.75
CA GLY A 202 -5.05 -5.91 0.70
C GLY A 202 -5.05 -4.65 1.56
N ASP A 203 -5.10 -3.47 0.94
CA ASP A 203 -5.26 -2.17 1.61
C ASP A 203 -5.97 -1.20 0.65
N LEU A 204 -7.06 -1.64 0.01
CA LEU A 204 -7.84 -0.77 -0.86
C LEU A 204 -8.53 0.30 0.01
N THR A 205 -8.11 1.56 -0.14
CA THR A 205 -8.63 2.71 0.62
C THR A 205 -8.74 3.93 -0.29
N ASN A 206 -9.42 4.97 0.19
CA ASN A 206 -9.50 6.27 -0.50
C ASN A 206 -8.15 7.00 -0.59
N GLY A 207 -7.17 6.63 0.24
CA GLY A 207 -5.78 7.08 0.14
C GLY A 207 -5.00 6.36 -0.97
N ASN A 208 -5.33 5.09 -1.23
CA ASN A 208 -4.61 4.22 -2.16
C ASN A 208 -5.25 4.13 -3.56
N VAL A 209 -6.36 4.84 -3.79
CA VAL A 209 -6.82 5.20 -5.14
C VAL A 209 -6.32 6.61 -5.44
N LEU A 210 -5.42 6.76 -6.41
CA LEU A 210 -4.95 8.06 -6.89
C LEU A 210 -5.75 8.51 -8.12
N VAL A 211 -5.75 9.80 -8.44
CA VAL A 211 -6.50 10.37 -9.56
C VAL A 211 -5.55 11.11 -10.52
N ALA A 212 -5.56 10.69 -11.79
CA ALA A 212 -4.78 11.28 -12.86
C ALA A 212 -5.37 12.63 -13.32
N ALA A 213 -4.63 13.37 -14.16
CA ALA A 213 -5.03 14.71 -14.63
C ALA A 213 -6.38 14.73 -15.39
N ASP A 214 -6.72 13.64 -16.07
CA ASP A 214 -7.98 13.43 -16.79
C ASP A 214 -9.16 12.99 -15.90
N GLY A 215 -8.96 12.90 -14.58
CA GLY A 215 -9.94 12.42 -13.62
C GLY A 215 -10.02 10.90 -13.49
N SER A 216 -9.23 10.13 -14.25
CA SER A 216 -9.26 8.67 -14.20
C SER A 216 -8.46 8.12 -13.00
N PRO A 217 -8.91 7.01 -12.37
CA PRO A 217 -8.29 6.46 -11.16
C PRO A 217 -7.06 5.61 -11.47
N ARG A 218 -6.15 5.48 -10.50
CA ARG A 218 -5.02 4.54 -10.49
C ARG A 218 -4.95 3.88 -9.12
N LEU A 219 -5.08 2.56 -9.05
CA LEU A 219 -4.83 1.79 -7.83
C LEU A 219 -3.34 1.82 -7.50
N ALA A 220 -2.99 2.16 -6.27
CA ALA A 220 -1.63 2.24 -5.76
C ALA A 220 -1.47 1.35 -4.50
N ASP A 221 -0.23 1.11 -4.08
CA ASP A 221 0.09 0.48 -2.79
C ASP A 221 -0.46 -0.94 -2.55
N PHE A 222 -0.92 -1.62 -3.60
CA PHE A 222 -1.29 -3.03 -3.57
C PHE A 222 -0.09 -3.95 -3.25
N GLY A 223 -0.35 -5.08 -2.58
CA GLY A 223 0.66 -6.08 -2.22
C GLY A 223 1.62 -5.67 -1.08
N ILE A 224 1.88 -4.37 -0.91
CA ILE A 224 2.79 -3.82 0.13
C ILE A 224 2.38 -4.27 1.53
N SER A 225 1.09 -4.18 1.87
CA SER A 225 0.60 -4.47 3.22
C SER A 225 0.79 -5.94 3.62
N ASN A 226 0.74 -6.88 2.66
CA ASN A 226 1.07 -8.28 2.92
C ASN A 226 2.55 -8.47 3.28
N ILE A 227 3.48 -7.73 2.65
CA ILE A 227 4.90 -7.73 3.10
C ILE A 227 4.99 -7.21 4.52
N MET A 228 4.34 -6.09 4.83
CA MET A 228 4.44 -5.46 6.14
C MET A 228 3.96 -6.40 7.25
N VAL A 229 2.80 -7.05 7.07
CA VAL A 229 2.26 -8.06 8.00
C VAL A 229 3.21 -9.26 8.15
N GLN A 230 3.75 -9.79 7.04
CA GLN A 230 4.68 -10.93 7.06
C GLN A 230 6.03 -10.60 7.71
N SER A 231 6.51 -9.36 7.56
CA SER A 231 7.78 -8.91 8.12
C SER A 231 7.66 -8.56 9.61
N ASN A 232 6.55 -7.95 10.03
CA ASN A 232 6.22 -7.76 11.45
C ASN A 232 4.70 -7.62 11.63
N PRO A 233 4.04 -8.57 12.31
CA PRO A 233 2.62 -8.51 12.67
C PRO A 233 2.12 -7.20 13.28
N ALA A 234 2.96 -6.43 13.97
CA ALA A 234 2.59 -5.14 14.54
C ALA A 234 2.23 -4.08 13.47
N PHE A 235 2.62 -4.26 12.21
CA PHE A 235 2.24 -3.39 11.09
C PHE A 235 0.88 -3.74 10.47
N SER A 236 0.18 -4.78 10.94
CA SER A 236 -1.12 -5.20 10.39
C SER A 236 -2.24 -4.15 10.48
N TYR A 237 -2.12 -3.13 11.33
CA TYR A 237 -3.18 -2.14 11.55
C TYR A 237 -2.68 -0.70 11.44
N HIS A 238 -2.67 -0.16 10.23
CA HIS A 238 -2.60 1.29 10.03
C HIS A 238 -3.95 1.90 10.44
N THR A 239 -3.96 2.83 11.40
CA THR A 239 -5.19 3.31 12.06
C THR A 239 -6.20 3.97 11.12
N GLY A 240 -5.78 4.47 9.96
CA GLY A 240 -6.66 5.06 8.94
C GLY A 240 -7.43 4.03 8.10
N ALA A 241 -6.81 2.88 7.76
CA ALA A 241 -7.39 1.88 6.84
C ALA A 241 -8.58 1.11 7.43
N VAL A 242 -8.71 1.10 8.77
CA VAL A 242 -9.71 0.37 9.56
C VAL A 242 -11.15 0.52 9.05
N ARG A 243 -11.52 1.65 8.43
CA ARG A 243 -12.86 1.87 7.87
C ARG A 243 -13.17 0.92 6.70
N TRP A 244 -12.21 0.73 5.79
CA TRP A 244 -12.30 -0.16 4.63
C TRP A 244 -11.87 -1.60 4.93
N ALA A 245 -11.14 -1.84 6.02
CA ALA A 245 -10.78 -3.19 6.45
C ALA A 245 -12.02 -4.06 6.72
N ALA A 246 -12.04 -5.26 6.14
CA ALA A 246 -13.07 -6.27 6.38
C ALA A 246 -13.03 -6.76 7.85
N PRO A 247 -14.16 -7.11 8.48
CA PRO A 247 -14.21 -7.46 9.90
C PRO A 247 -13.33 -8.66 10.27
N GLU A 248 -13.19 -9.64 9.38
CA GLU A 248 -12.34 -10.81 9.59
C GLU A 248 -10.83 -10.49 9.64
N LEU A 249 -10.41 -9.36 9.06
CA LEU A 249 -9.03 -8.88 9.19
C LEU A 249 -8.76 -8.25 10.56
N LEU A 250 -9.79 -7.91 11.34
CA LEU A 250 -9.68 -7.18 12.61
C LEU A 250 -9.77 -8.07 13.86
N ASP A 251 -10.07 -9.35 13.71
CA ASP A 251 -10.23 -10.33 14.80
C ASP A 251 -9.64 -11.70 14.41
N PRO A 252 -8.32 -11.81 14.16
CA PRO A 252 -7.68 -13.11 13.98
C PRO A 252 -7.85 -13.95 15.26
N PRO A 253 -8.32 -15.21 15.18
CA PRO A 253 -8.41 -16.08 16.34
C PRO A 253 -7.03 -16.29 16.98
N GLU A 254 -6.96 -16.32 18.32
CA GLU A 254 -5.68 -16.42 19.07
C GLU A 254 -4.84 -17.66 18.68
N ASP A 255 -5.50 -18.76 18.29
CA ASP A 255 -4.88 -20.01 17.86
C ASP A 255 -4.66 -20.13 16.33
N GLN A 256 -4.97 -19.09 15.55
CA GLN A 256 -4.85 -19.11 14.09
C GLN A 256 -3.82 -18.07 13.59
N PRO A 257 -3.13 -18.34 12.47
CA PRO A 257 -2.30 -17.33 11.84
C PRO A 257 -3.14 -16.11 11.45
N ILE A 258 -2.56 -14.92 11.56
CA ILE A 258 -3.21 -13.65 11.16
C ILE A 258 -3.75 -13.80 9.74
N GLN A 259 -5.05 -13.56 9.59
CA GLN A 259 -5.71 -13.76 8.32
C GLN A 259 -5.20 -12.73 7.31
N CYS A 260 -4.46 -13.21 6.30
CA CYS A 260 -4.00 -12.37 5.20
C CYS A 260 -5.20 -11.81 4.43
N ALA A 261 -5.01 -10.67 3.76
CA ALA A 261 -5.98 -10.17 2.81
C ALA A 261 -6.29 -11.21 1.72
N THR A 262 -7.52 -11.18 1.22
CA THR A 262 -8.01 -12.06 0.14
C THR A 262 -8.72 -11.23 -0.92
N LYS A 263 -9.00 -11.83 -2.08
CA LYS A 263 -9.85 -11.20 -3.11
C LYS A 263 -11.20 -10.74 -2.52
N SER A 264 -11.78 -11.48 -1.57
CA SER A 264 -13.04 -11.11 -0.89
C SER A 264 -12.90 -9.96 0.11
N THR A 265 -11.74 -9.74 0.74
CA THR A 265 -11.53 -8.55 1.59
C THR A 265 -11.40 -7.27 0.77
N ASP A 266 -10.85 -7.36 -0.44
CA ASP A 266 -10.82 -6.24 -1.38
C ASP A 266 -12.25 -5.85 -1.84
N ILE A 267 -13.19 -6.80 -1.96
CA ILE A 267 -14.60 -6.49 -2.26
C ILE A 267 -15.27 -5.71 -1.14
N TYR A 268 -15.00 -6.06 0.13
CA TYR A 268 -15.51 -5.31 1.27
C TYR A 268 -15.00 -3.86 1.23
N ALA A 269 -13.70 -3.69 0.97
CA ALA A 269 -13.08 -2.37 0.81
C ALA A 269 -13.68 -1.60 -0.38
N LEU A 270 -13.88 -2.25 -1.53
CA LEU A 270 -14.52 -1.66 -2.71
C LEU A 270 -15.95 -1.19 -2.40
N GLY A 271 -16.73 -1.94 -1.62
CA GLY A 271 -18.04 -1.48 -1.13
C GLY A 271 -17.95 -0.18 -0.32
N GLY A 272 -16.90 -0.04 0.52
CA GLY A 272 -16.61 1.20 1.24
C GLY A 272 -16.21 2.37 0.32
N ILE A 273 -15.54 2.10 -0.80
CA ILE A 273 -15.21 3.09 -1.84
C ILE A 273 -16.47 3.49 -2.62
N MET A 274 -17.33 2.54 -2.99
CA MET A 274 -18.64 2.80 -3.61
C MET A 274 -19.48 3.75 -2.75
N LEU A 275 -19.56 3.50 -1.43
CA LEU A 275 -20.28 4.38 -0.50
C LEU A 275 -19.70 5.80 -0.50
N GLN A 276 -18.37 5.94 -0.48
CA GLN A 276 -17.75 7.26 -0.46
C GLN A 276 -17.90 8.04 -1.76
N VAL A 277 -17.85 7.38 -2.92
CA VAL A 277 -18.03 8.05 -4.21
C VAL A 277 -19.49 8.44 -4.46
N LEU A 278 -20.45 7.62 -4.00
CA LEU A 278 -21.89 7.91 -4.17
C LEU A 278 -22.42 8.92 -3.12
N HIS A 279 -22.01 8.80 -1.85
CA HIS A 279 -22.48 9.66 -0.76
C HIS A 279 -21.60 10.90 -0.48
N GLY A 280 -20.32 10.85 -0.85
CA GLY A 280 -19.32 11.88 -0.51
C GLY A 280 -18.70 11.73 0.88
N LYS A 281 -19.20 10.80 1.72
CA LYS A 281 -18.66 10.54 3.07
C LYS A 281 -18.05 9.16 3.18
N GLN A 282 -16.92 9.07 3.88
CA GLN A 282 -16.24 7.80 4.19
C GLN A 282 -17.10 6.86 5.06
N PRO A 283 -16.89 5.53 5.00
CA PRO A 283 -17.53 4.57 5.90
C PRO A 283 -17.37 4.95 7.38
N TYR A 284 -18.44 4.83 8.17
CA TYR A 284 -18.48 5.17 9.59
C TYR A 284 -18.13 6.64 9.91
N CYS A 285 -18.46 7.59 9.03
CA CYS A 285 -18.05 9.00 9.14
C CYS A 285 -18.39 9.71 10.47
N TRP A 286 -19.44 9.30 11.17
CA TRP A 286 -19.82 9.81 12.49
C TRP A 286 -18.88 9.36 13.63
N LEU A 287 -18.08 8.31 13.42
CA LEU A 287 -17.14 7.78 14.41
C LEU A 287 -15.74 8.37 14.20
N LYS A 288 -15.29 9.21 15.14
CA LYS A 288 -13.99 9.91 15.04
C LYS A 288 -12.75 9.03 15.33
N SER A 289 -12.90 7.93 16.08
CA SER A 289 -11.78 7.09 16.52
C SER A 289 -11.86 5.69 15.93
N ALA A 290 -10.72 5.15 15.49
CA ALA A 290 -10.59 3.79 14.95
C ALA A 290 -11.15 2.73 15.92
N ILE A 291 -10.96 2.92 17.24
CA ILE A 291 -11.48 1.99 18.26
C ILE A 291 -13.02 1.89 18.26
N HIS A 292 -13.71 3.00 17.95
CA HIS A 292 -15.16 3.00 17.83
C HIS A 292 -15.61 2.37 16.51
N VAL A 293 -14.86 2.56 15.41
CA VAL A 293 -15.13 1.88 14.12
C VAL A 293 -14.98 0.37 14.28
N ILE A 294 -13.91 -0.09 14.94
CA ILE A 294 -13.69 -1.52 15.28
C ILE A 294 -14.85 -2.03 16.14
N SER A 295 -15.23 -1.32 17.22
CA SER A 295 -16.37 -1.71 18.07
C SER A 295 -17.70 -1.77 17.30
N ALA A 296 -17.93 -0.87 16.34
CA ALA A 296 -19.12 -0.86 15.49
C ALA A 296 -19.14 -2.07 14.54
N LYS A 297 -18.01 -2.40 13.91
CA LYS A 297 -17.88 -3.62 13.07
C LYS A 297 -18.14 -4.90 13.87
N PHE A 298 -17.60 -5.01 15.09
CA PHE A 298 -17.90 -6.14 16.00
C PHE A 298 -19.39 -6.23 16.37
N LYS A 299 -20.07 -5.10 16.53
CA LYS A 299 -21.52 -5.02 16.75
C LYS A 299 -22.35 -5.19 15.47
N ARG A 300 -21.71 -5.48 14.33
CA ARG A 300 -22.32 -5.60 12.99
C ARG A 300 -23.11 -4.36 12.56
N THR A 301 -22.68 -3.18 13.01
CA THR A 301 -23.24 -1.90 12.56
C THR A 301 -22.84 -1.64 11.11
N GLU A 302 -23.81 -1.28 10.25
CA GLU A 302 -23.56 -0.91 8.86
C GLU A 302 -22.64 0.34 8.76
N PRO A 303 -21.89 0.52 7.66
CA PRO A 303 -20.99 1.66 7.47
C PRO A 303 -21.68 3.01 7.18
N ILE A 304 -23.02 3.06 7.20
CA ILE A 304 -23.86 4.23 6.88
C ILE A 304 -24.53 4.83 8.14
N ASP A 305 -24.80 6.14 8.11
CA ASP A 305 -25.65 6.80 9.09
C ASP A 305 -27.05 7.11 8.53
N SER A 306 -27.90 7.75 9.34
CA SER A 306 -29.27 8.12 8.97
C SER A 306 -29.37 9.28 7.96
N SER A 307 -28.27 9.87 7.51
CA SER A 307 -28.22 10.92 6.48
C SER A 307 -27.84 10.38 5.11
N ILE A 308 -27.95 9.06 4.90
CA ILE A 308 -27.66 8.40 3.63
C ILE A 308 -28.68 8.80 2.55
N GLU A 309 -28.19 9.47 1.51
CA GLU A 309 -28.95 9.88 0.34
C GLU A 309 -28.40 9.13 -0.88
N ILE A 310 -28.78 7.86 -1.01
CA ILE A 310 -28.41 6.97 -2.11
C ILE A 310 -29.67 6.20 -2.56
N GLU A 311 -29.80 6.00 -3.87
CA GLU A 311 -30.84 5.17 -4.47
C GLU A 311 -30.82 3.72 -3.90
N PRO A 312 -31.97 3.12 -3.52
CA PRO A 312 -32.02 1.81 -2.87
C PRO A 312 -31.23 0.68 -3.55
N SER A 313 -31.26 0.56 -4.88
CA SER A 313 -30.53 -0.50 -5.59
C SER A 313 -29.01 -0.37 -5.41
N HIS A 314 -28.47 0.85 -5.44
CA HIS A 314 -27.05 1.10 -5.15
C HIS A 314 -26.71 0.68 -3.71
N LEU A 315 -27.55 1.04 -2.74
CA LEU A 315 -27.31 0.69 -1.34
C LEU A 315 -27.38 -0.82 -1.10
N ASP A 316 -28.37 -1.51 -1.66
CA ASP A 316 -28.53 -2.95 -1.50
C ASP A 316 -27.45 -3.76 -2.25
N PHE A 317 -26.91 -3.24 -3.36
CA PHE A 317 -25.71 -3.82 -3.97
C PHE A 317 -24.49 -3.68 -3.05
N MET A 318 -24.25 -2.49 -2.50
CA MET A 318 -23.12 -2.26 -1.59
C MET A 318 -23.22 -3.09 -0.30
N ARG A 319 -24.44 -3.35 0.20
CA ARG A 319 -24.68 -4.28 1.32
C ARG A 319 -24.16 -5.69 1.06
N ARG A 320 -24.21 -6.18 -0.18
CA ARG A 320 -23.57 -7.45 -0.55
C ARG A 320 -22.05 -7.35 -0.50
N CYS A 321 -21.49 -6.23 -0.96
CA CYS A 321 -20.04 -5.99 -0.92
C CYS A 321 -19.48 -6.01 0.51
N TRP A 322 -20.14 -5.33 1.47
CA TRP A 322 -19.70 -5.34 2.88
C TRP A 322 -20.35 -6.41 3.76
N SER A 323 -20.81 -7.53 3.17
CA SER A 323 -21.31 -8.68 3.92
C SER A 323 -20.29 -9.16 4.97
N THR A 324 -20.79 -9.47 6.18
CA THR A 324 -19.99 -10.07 7.26
C THR A 324 -19.51 -11.48 6.93
N LYS A 325 -20.24 -12.17 6.04
CA LYS A 325 -19.85 -13.44 5.43
C LYS A 325 -19.09 -13.17 4.13
N SER A 326 -17.82 -13.53 4.08
CA SER A 326 -16.92 -13.26 2.94
C SER A 326 -17.34 -14.03 1.68
N GLU A 327 -18.01 -15.17 1.85
CA GLU A 327 -18.54 -16.03 0.80
C GLU A 327 -19.83 -15.51 0.14
N LEU A 328 -20.48 -14.50 0.73
CA LEU A 328 -21.67 -13.84 0.17
C LEU A 328 -21.34 -12.52 -0.57
N ARG A 329 -20.06 -12.13 -0.60
CA ARG A 329 -19.61 -10.94 -1.32
C ARG A 329 -19.52 -11.24 -2.83
N PRO A 330 -19.96 -10.32 -3.71
CA PRO A 330 -19.86 -10.51 -5.15
C PRO A 330 -18.41 -10.58 -5.61
N SER A 331 -18.15 -11.26 -6.73
CA SER A 331 -16.89 -11.14 -7.46
C SER A 331 -16.72 -9.73 -8.07
N VAL A 332 -15.49 -9.29 -8.35
CA VAL A 332 -15.25 -7.98 -8.99
C VAL A 332 -16.01 -7.88 -10.32
N LYS A 333 -16.10 -8.99 -11.08
CA LYS A 333 -16.88 -9.09 -12.32
C LYS A 333 -18.36 -8.76 -12.13
N GLU A 334 -18.98 -9.22 -11.04
CA GLU A 334 -20.37 -8.88 -10.72
C GLU A 334 -20.52 -7.40 -10.33
N VAL A 335 -19.50 -6.80 -9.69
CA VAL A 335 -19.47 -5.35 -9.42
C VAL A 335 -19.35 -4.55 -10.72
N ILE A 336 -18.51 -4.98 -11.67
CA ILE A 336 -18.37 -4.33 -12.99
C ILE A 336 -19.67 -4.44 -13.79
N ASN A 337 -20.30 -5.62 -13.84
CA ASN A 337 -21.58 -5.82 -14.51
C ASN A 337 -22.66 -4.89 -13.95
N TYR A 338 -22.78 -4.84 -12.62
CA TYR A 338 -23.72 -3.96 -11.94
C TYR A 338 -23.50 -2.47 -12.25
N LEU A 339 -22.24 -2.02 -12.21
CA LEU A 339 -21.90 -0.63 -12.54
C LEU A 339 -22.14 -0.31 -14.02
N GLN A 340 -22.00 -1.28 -14.92
CA GLN A 340 -22.34 -1.14 -16.33
C GLN A 340 -23.86 -1.04 -16.55
N GLU A 341 -24.67 -1.84 -15.84
CA GLU A 341 -26.13 -1.74 -15.85
C GLU A 341 -26.61 -0.40 -15.27
N ALA A 342 -26.08 0.00 -14.11
CA ALA A 342 -26.37 1.30 -13.49
C ALA A 342 -26.03 2.48 -14.41
N LEU A 343 -24.85 2.47 -15.03
CA LEU A 343 -24.46 3.47 -16.04
C LEU A 343 -25.43 3.52 -17.22
N SER A 344 -25.89 2.36 -17.69
CA SER A 344 -26.80 2.28 -18.83
C SER A 344 -28.17 2.86 -18.48
N ASN A 345 -28.69 2.54 -17.29
CA ASN A 345 -29.95 3.09 -16.79
C ASN A 345 -29.88 4.61 -16.59
N GLU A 346 -28.80 5.11 -15.99
CA GLU A 346 -28.59 6.56 -15.75
C GLU A 346 -28.34 7.35 -17.05
N THR A 347 -27.80 6.70 -18.09
CA THR A 347 -27.65 7.33 -19.42
C THR A 347 -28.97 7.35 -20.20
N LEU A 348 -29.96 6.54 -19.82
CA LEU A 348 -31.30 6.50 -20.43
C LEU A 348 -32.32 7.41 -19.71
N SER A 349 -31.99 7.94 -18.53
CA SER A 349 -32.82 8.87 -17.75
C SER A 349 -32.49 10.35 -17.97
N VAL A 350 -31.42 10.65 -18.73
CA VAL A 350 -30.93 11.99 -19.12
C VAL A 350 -31.30 12.30 -20.57
#